data_AF-A0A5K1AWI6-F1
#
_entry.id   AF-A0A5K1AWI6-F1
#
_cell.length_a   1.000
_cell.length_b   1.000
_cell.length_c   1.000
_cell.angle_alpha   90.00
_cell.angle_beta   90.00
_cell.angle_gamma   90.00
#
_symmetry.space_group_name_H-M   'P 1'
#
loop_
_entity.id
_entity.type
_entity.pdbx_description
1 polymer ?
#
loop_
_entity_poly.entity_id
_entity_poly.type
_entity_poly.pdbx_seq_one_letter_code
_entity_poly.pdbx_strand_id
1 'polypeptide(L)' 'FGPYTLDYSLNGRHMVFAGRKGHLAIIETRTMHLKKEFQVFSFEYFGK' A
#
# COMPACT_ATOMS: atom_id res chain seq x y z
N PHE A 1 -2.51 5.19 13.59
CA PHE A 1 -1.37 5.15 12.66
C PHE A 1 -0.55 3.91 12.98
N GLY A 2 -0.73 2.84 12.20
CA GLY A 2 0.06 1.61 12.36
C GLY A 2 1.30 1.65 11.45
N PRO A 3 2.24 0.71 11.59
CA PRO A 3 3.39 0.62 10.69
C PRO A 3 2.89 0.49 9.24
N TYR A 4 3.34 1.41 8.40
CA TYR A 4 3.21 1.31 6.96
C TYR A 4 4.49 0.69 6.43
N THR A 5 4.36 -0.42 5.71
CA THR A 5 5.47 -0.97 4.94
C THR A 5 5.52 -0.24 3.62
N LEU A 6 6.71 0.26 3.27
CA LEU A 6 6.97 0.93 2.03
C LEU A 6 7.94 0.08 1.23
N ASP A 7 7.57 -0.23 -0.01
CA ASP A 7 8.41 -1.00 -0.92
C ASP A 7 8.44 -0.37 -2.31
N TYR A 8 9.50 -0.63 -3.06
CA TYR A 8 9.71 -0.08 -4.40
C TYR A 8 9.79 -1.19 -5.44
N SER A 9 9.31 -0.92 -6.66
CA SER A 9 9.60 -1.78 -7.79
C SER A 9 11.09 -1.78 -8.08
N LEU A 10 11.63 -2.87 -8.68
CA LEU A 10 13.06 -3.01 -8.99
C LEU A 10 13.62 -1.87 -9.85
N ASN A 11 12.79 -1.26 -10.69
CA ASN A 11 13.14 -0.09 -11.50
C ASN A 11 12.89 1.27 -10.80
N GLY A 12 12.43 1.26 -9.55
CA GLY A 12 12.13 2.43 -8.72
C GLY A 12 10.94 3.28 -9.18
N ARG A 13 10.24 2.90 -10.25
CA ARG A 13 9.17 3.70 -10.84
C ARG A 13 7.90 3.72 -10.01
N HIS A 14 7.62 2.63 -9.30
CA HIS A 14 6.43 2.50 -8.48
C HIS A 14 6.83 2.30 -7.03
N MET A 15 6.06 2.93 -6.15
CA MET A 15 6.16 2.83 -4.72
C MET A 15 4.84 2.26 -4.20
N VAL A 16 4.93 1.25 -3.35
CA VAL A 16 3.78 0.60 -2.73
C VAL A 16 3.77 0.91 -1.25
N PHE A 17 2.63 1.34 -0.75
CA PHE A 17 2.36 1.51 0.67
C PHE A 17 1.41 0.41 1.12
N ALA A 18 1.80 -0.35 2.13
CA ALA A 18 0.95 -1.36 2.76
C ALA A 18 0.76 -1.02 4.23
N GLY A 19 -0.43 -0.56 4.59
CA GLY A 19 -0.85 -0.35 5.97
C GLY A 19 -1.31 -1.67 6.59
N ARG A 20 -0.93 -1.91 7.86
CA ARG A 20 -1.31 -3.12 8.63
C ARG A 20 -2.81 -3.46 8.63
N LYS A 21 -3.69 -2.46 8.50
CA LYS A 21 -5.15 -2.64 8.43
C LYS A 21 -5.68 -2.98 7.03
N GLY A 22 -4.79 -3.26 6.08
CA GLY A 22 -5.18 -3.61 4.72
C GLY A 22 -5.19 -2.48 3.70
N HIS A 23 -4.70 -1.29 4.05
CA HIS A 23 -4.63 -0.18 3.11
C HIS A 23 -3.44 -0.37 2.17
N LEU A 24 -3.68 -0.61 0.89
CA LEU A 24 -2.65 -0.75 -0.14
C LEU A 24 -2.76 0.39 -1.16
N ALA A 25 -1.69 1.16 -1.34
CA ALA A 25 -1.64 2.22 -2.34
C ALA A 25 -0.40 2.08 -3.21
N ILE A 26 -0.56 2.26 -4.53
CA ILE A 26 0.53 2.24 -5.51
C ILE A 26 0.64 3.62 -6.12
N ILE A 27 1.83 4.21 -6.01
CA ILE A 27 2.13 5.57 -6.46
C ILE A 27 3.31 5.53 -7.43
N GLU A 28 3.27 6.37 -8.47
CA GLU A 28 4.44 6.60 -9.33
C GLU A 28 5.43 7.53 -8.61
N THR A 29 6.63 7.04 -8.31
CA THR A 29 7.58 7.69 -7.39
C THR A 29 8.03 9.09 -7.85
N ARG A 30 8.08 9.36 -9.16
CA ARG A 30 8.58 10.63 -9.70
C ARG A 30 7.52 11.73 -9.75
N THR A 31 6.29 11.37 -10.10
CA THR A 31 5.17 12.30 -10.27
C THR A 31 4.27 12.35 -9.03
N MET A 32 4.50 11.44 -8.07
CA MET A 32 3.62 11.19 -6.93
C MET A 32 2.17 10.94 -7.32
N HIS A 33 1.95 10.47 -8.55
CA HIS A 33 0.61 10.22 -9.05
C HIS A 33 0.11 8.89 -8.50
N LEU A 34 -1.03 8.93 -7.79
CA LEU A 34 -1.70 7.72 -7.34
C LEU A 34 -2.14 6.92 -8.57
N LYS A 35 -1.63 5.70 -8.73
CA LYS A 35 -2.04 4.82 -9.82
C LYS A 35 -3.27 4.03 -9.42
N LYS A 36 -3.22 3.40 -8.24
CA LYS A 36 -4.30 2.60 -7.69
C LYS A 36 -4.25 2.57 -6.17
N GLU A 37 -5.42 2.44 -5.58
CA GLU A 37 -5.62 2.25 -4.15
C GLU A 37 -6.59 1.09 -3.95
N PHE A 38 -6.29 0.27 -2.96
CA PHE A 38 -7.09 -0.90 -2.59
C PHE A 38 -7.18 -0.99 -1.07
N GLN A 39 -8.36 -1.36 -0.60
CA GLN A 39 -8.58 -1.74 0.78
C GLN A 39 -8.75 -3.26 0.83
N VAL A 40 -7.73 -3.95 1.32
CA VAL A 40 -7.72 -5.40 1.49
C VAL A 40 -8.17 -5.75 2.90
N PHE A 41 -9.38 -6.29 3.02
CA PHE A 41 -9.86 -6.81 4.29
C PHE A 41 -9.42 -8.26 4.44
N SER A 42 -8.62 -8.57 5.45
CA SER A 42 -8.45 -9.96 5.88
C SER A 42 -9.64 -10.35 6.75
N PHE A 43 -10.25 -11.51 6.47
CA PHE A 43 -11.33 -12.08 7.29
C PHE A 43 -10.90 -12.26 8.76
N GLU A 44 -9.61 -12.49 8.99
CA GLU A 44 -9.00 -12.63 10.32
C GLU A 44 -9.09 -11.35 11.17
N TYR A 45 -9.25 -10.17 10.56
CA TYR A 45 -9.40 -8.89 11.26
C TYR A 45 -10.84 -8.59 11.71
N PHE A 46 -11.86 -9.27 11.16
CA PHE A 46 -13.27 -9.07 11.54
C PHE A 46 -13.76 -10.03 12.63
N GLY A 47 -12.96 -11.07 12.95
CA GLY A 47 -13.33 -12.16 13.84
C GLY A 47 -12.75 -12.09 15.27
N LYS A 48 -12.45 -10.89 15.78
CA LYS A 48 -12.19 -10.68 17.21
C LYS A 48 -13.26 -9.79 17.83
#